data_AF-A0A527GIL0-F1
#
_entry.id   AF-A0A527GIL0-F1
#
_cell.length_a   1.000
_cell.length_b   1.000
_cell.length_c   1.000
_cell.angle_alpha   90.00
_cell.angle_beta   90.00
_cell.angle_gamma   90.00
#
_symmetry.space_group_name_H-M   'P 1'
#
loop_
_entity.id
_entity.type
_entity.pdbx_description
1 polymer ?
#
loop_
_entity_poly.entity_id
_entity_poly.type
_entity_poly.pdbx_seq_one_letter_code
_entity_poly.pdbx_strand_id
1 'polypeptide(L)'
;ALTWAGTFHGIGARLLRDYALEIGLDPAFTIHDREDSADLMNLVRHELGFSKTEARFPTKGTCLAIYSRAVNAQAPLNEVLGSAFPWCAGWA
;
A
#
# COMPACT_ATOMS: atom_id res chain seq x y z
N ALA A 1 16.78 28.97 8.31
CA ALA A 1 16.48 27.52 8.24
C ALA A 1 16.56 27.07 6.79
N LEU A 2 17.06 25.85 6.51
CA LEU A 2 17.10 25.31 5.15
C LEU A 2 15.67 25.03 4.67
N THR A 3 15.28 25.58 3.54
CA THR A 3 13.91 25.50 3.01
C THR A 3 13.47 24.08 2.65
N TRP A 4 14.42 23.20 2.31
CA TRP A 4 14.19 21.79 1.97
C TRP A 4 15.04 20.87 2.85
N ALA A 5 14.66 20.76 4.12
CA ALA A 5 15.27 19.83 5.07
C ALA A 5 14.17 19.05 5.79
N GLY A 6 14.30 17.72 5.88
CA GLY A 6 13.30 16.83 6.48
C GLY A 6 13.54 15.36 6.12
N THR A 7 12.63 14.48 6.56
CA THR A 7 12.63 13.08 6.15
C THR A 7 12.15 12.94 4.70
N PHE A 8 12.45 11.81 4.06
CA PHE A 8 11.96 11.49 2.72
C PHE A 8 10.44 11.72 2.58
N HIS A 9 9.65 11.23 3.54
CA HIS A 9 8.20 11.38 3.55
C HIS A 9 7.74 12.82 3.80
N GLY A 10 8.39 13.57 4.69
CA GLY A 10 8.03 14.97 4.95
C GLY A 10 8.26 15.84 3.72
N ILE A 11 9.37 15.62 3.03
CA ILE A 11 9.72 16.30 1.78
C ILE A 11 8.76 15.87 0.65
N GLY A 12 8.50 14.57 0.49
CA GLY A 12 7.56 14.05 -0.52
C GLY A 12 6.12 14.55 -0.33
N ALA A 13 5.62 14.56 0.91
CA ALA A 13 4.29 15.05 1.22
C ALA A 13 4.15 16.56 0.96
N ARG A 14 5.22 17.33 1.15
CA ARG A 14 5.23 18.75 0.75
C ARG A 14 5.15 18.89 -0.77
N LEU A 15 6.01 18.17 -1.50
CA LEU A 15 6.03 18.22 -2.95
C LEU A 15 4.67 17.85 -3.56
N LEU A 16 4.04 16.78 -3.05
CA LEU A 16 2.72 16.36 -3.51
C LEU A 16 1.64 17.42 -3.25
N ARG A 17 1.74 18.21 -2.18
CA ARG A 17 0.79 19.30 -1.92
C ARG A 17 1.00 20.49 -2.85
N ASP A 18 2.25 20.84 -3.11
CA ASP A 18 2.61 21.95 -3.99
C ASP A 18 2.09 21.71 -5.43
N TYR A 19 2.04 20.44 -5.87
CA TYR A 19 1.62 20.03 -7.22
C TYR A 19 0.33 19.20 -7.25
N ALA A 20 -0.46 19.18 -6.17
CA ALA A 20 -1.61 18.27 -6.03
C ALA A 20 -2.62 18.40 -7.19
N LEU A 21 -2.92 19.64 -7.60
CA LEU A 21 -3.89 19.92 -8.66
C LEU A 21 -3.45 19.39 -10.03
N GLU A 22 -2.14 19.28 -10.29
CA GLU A 22 -1.62 18.76 -11.56
C GLU A 22 -1.85 17.26 -11.73
N ILE A 23 -2.00 16.54 -10.61
CA ILE A 23 -2.31 15.11 -10.57
C ILE A 23 -3.76 14.83 -10.14
N GLY A 24 -4.61 15.86 -10.13
CA GLY A 24 -6.04 15.74 -9.82
C GLY A 24 -6.36 15.47 -8.34
N LEU A 25 -5.47 15.84 -7.43
CA LEU A 25 -5.67 15.73 -5.98
C LEU A 25 -5.99 17.09 -5.35
N ASP A 26 -6.78 17.08 -4.27
CA ASP A 26 -6.94 18.24 -3.39
C ASP A 26 -5.66 18.43 -2.55
N PRO A 27 -5.05 19.63 -2.48
CA PRO A 27 -3.89 19.90 -1.63
C PRO A 27 -4.08 19.56 -0.14
N ALA A 28 -5.33 19.50 0.33
CA ALA A 28 -5.72 19.08 1.68
C ALA A 28 -5.92 17.56 1.82
N PHE A 29 -5.37 16.74 0.91
CA PHE A 29 -5.45 15.29 1.02
C PHE A 29 -4.94 14.78 2.37
N THR A 30 -5.58 13.72 2.85
CA THR A 30 -5.16 13.00 4.06
C THR A 30 -4.21 11.87 3.70
N ILE A 31 -3.36 11.48 4.65
CA ILE A 31 -2.47 10.33 4.51
C ILE A 31 -3.03 9.26 5.42
N HIS A 32 -3.42 8.12 4.84
CA HIS A 32 -3.85 6.97 5.62
C HIS A 32 -2.72 6.47 6.51
N ASP A 33 -3.08 6.14 7.74
CA ASP A 33 -2.18 5.35 8.56
C ASP A 33 -2.20 3.88 8.13
N ARG A 34 -1.48 3.05 8.88
CA ARG A 34 -1.35 1.63 8.57
C ARG A 34 -2.67 0.87 8.78
N GLU A 35 -3.48 1.26 9.76
CA GLU A 35 -4.73 0.58 10.09
C GLU A 35 -5.80 0.91 9.06
N ASP A 36 -5.98 2.19 8.72
CA ASP A 36 -6.86 2.65 7.65
C ASP A 36 -6.57 1.91 6.33
N SER A 37 -5.28 1.84 5.95
CA SER A 37 -4.85 1.14 4.74
C SER A 37 -5.16 -0.36 4.79
N ALA A 38 -5.04 -0.98 5.96
CA ALA A 38 -5.37 -2.39 6.14
C ALA A 38 -6.88 -2.62 6.08
N ASP A 39 -7.69 -1.69 6.59
CA ASP A 39 -9.14 -1.80 6.55
C ASP A 39 -9.71 -1.64 5.15
N LEU A 40 -9.16 -0.73 4.35
CA LEU A 40 -9.48 -0.65 2.91
C LEU A 40 -9.13 -1.95 2.18
N MET A 41 -7.98 -2.56 2.50
CA MET A 41 -7.60 -3.86 1.95
C MET A 41 -8.56 -4.98 2.39
N ASN A 42 -9.06 -4.89 3.63
CA ASN A 42 -10.05 -5.84 4.15
C ASN A 42 -11.38 -5.72 3.43
N LEU A 43 -11.83 -4.49 3.16
CA LEU A 43 -13.06 -4.21 2.42
C LEU A 43 -13.03 -4.90 1.05
N VAL A 44 -11.98 -4.68 0.26
CA VAL A 44 -11.81 -5.32 -1.06
C VAL A 44 -11.74 -6.84 -0.94
N ARG A 45 -11.03 -7.37 0.07
CA ARG A 45 -10.99 -8.83 0.33
C ARG A 45 -12.38 -9.42 0.59
N HIS A 46 -13.24 -8.69 1.29
CA HIS A 46 -14.61 -9.11 1.57
C HIS A 46 -15.50 -9.03 0.32
N GLU A 47 -15.42 -7.93 -0.43
CA GLU A 47 -16.19 -7.74 -1.67
C GLU A 47 -15.89 -8.80 -2.73
N LEU A 48 -14.63 -9.24 -2.81
CA LEU A 48 -14.19 -10.31 -3.70
C LEU A 48 -14.45 -11.74 -3.15
N GLY A 49 -15.05 -11.87 -1.97
CA GLY A 49 -15.38 -13.17 -1.38
C GLY A 49 -14.19 -13.93 -0.76
N PHE A 50 -12.98 -13.36 -0.77
CA PHE A 50 -11.76 -13.98 -0.22
C PHE A 50 -11.75 -14.13 1.31
N SER A 51 -12.76 -13.60 2.00
CA SER A 51 -12.94 -13.85 3.43
C SER A 51 -13.64 -15.17 3.76
N LYS A 52 -14.18 -15.88 2.76
CA LYS A 52 -15.02 -17.08 2.94
C LYS A 52 -14.50 -18.30 2.18
N THR A 53 -13.26 -18.27 1.72
CA THR A 53 -12.66 -19.37 0.94
C THR A 53 -12.30 -20.56 1.83
N GLU A 54 -12.38 -21.78 1.29
CA GLU A 54 -11.97 -23.00 2.01
C GLU A 54 -10.48 -23.00 2.35
N ALA A 55 -9.65 -22.60 1.37
CA ALA A 55 -8.25 -22.29 1.60
C ALA A 55 -8.12 -20.85 2.11
N ARG A 56 -7.33 -20.62 3.16
CA ARG A 56 -7.19 -19.29 3.79
C ARG A 56 -6.45 -18.31 2.86
N PHE A 57 -7.18 -17.33 2.35
CA PHE A 57 -6.57 -16.18 1.65
C PHE A 57 -5.74 -15.31 2.63
N PRO A 58 -4.70 -14.60 2.16
CA PRO A 58 -3.90 -13.72 3.01
C PRO A 58 -4.75 -12.70 3.79
N THR A 59 -4.38 -12.43 5.04
CA THR A 59 -5.11 -11.48 5.90
C THR A 59 -4.92 -10.03 5.43
N LYS A 60 -5.76 -9.10 5.91
CA LYS A 60 -5.65 -7.67 5.59
C LYS A 60 -4.24 -7.11 5.80
N GLY A 61 -3.60 -7.45 6.93
CA GLY A 61 -2.23 -7.03 7.23
C GLY A 61 -1.19 -7.66 6.32
N THR A 62 -1.41 -8.91 5.88
CA THR A 62 -0.53 -9.60 4.93
C THR A 62 -0.64 -8.98 3.53
N CYS A 63 -1.85 -8.73 3.04
CA CYS A 63 -2.07 -8.07 1.76
C CYS A 63 -1.43 -6.67 1.73
N LEU A 64 -1.59 -5.89 2.80
CA LEU A 64 -0.95 -4.58 2.92
C LEU A 64 0.58 -4.70 2.93
N ALA A 65 1.15 -5.70 3.61
CA ALA A 65 2.60 -5.93 3.63
C ALA A 65 3.16 -6.34 2.25
N ILE A 66 2.44 -7.17 1.50
CA ILE A 66 2.80 -7.56 0.14
C ILE A 66 2.81 -6.32 -0.76
N TYR A 67 1.73 -5.53 -0.75
CA TYR A 67 1.62 -4.29 -1.54
C TYR A 67 2.73 -3.31 -1.18
N SER A 68 2.95 -3.08 0.12
CA SER A 68 4.00 -2.18 0.60
C SER A 68 5.37 -2.62 0.11
N ARG A 69 5.68 -3.93 0.11
CA ARG A 69 6.97 -4.42 -0.38
C ARG A 69 7.11 -4.26 -1.89
N ALA A 70 6.07 -4.57 -2.67
CA ALA A 70 6.09 -4.41 -4.12
C ALA A 70 6.35 -2.96 -4.53
N VAL A 71 5.68 -2.00 -3.88
CA VAL A 71 5.88 -0.56 -4.16
C VAL A 71 7.28 -0.09 -3.75
N ASN A 72 7.73 -0.43 -2.54
CA ASN A 72 9.03 0.03 -2.04
C ASN A 72 10.23 -0.58 -2.79
N ALA A 73 10.11 -1.84 -3.22
CA ALA A 73 11.13 -2.51 -4.01
C ALA A 73 11.00 -2.27 -5.51
N GLN A 74 9.91 -1.62 -5.96
CA GLN A 74 9.53 -1.47 -7.36
C GLN A 74 9.58 -2.81 -8.13
N ALA A 75 9.13 -3.88 -7.47
CA ALA A 75 9.24 -5.24 -7.97
C ALA A 75 7.87 -5.80 -8.38
N PRO A 76 7.80 -6.64 -9.42
CA PRO A 76 6.60 -7.35 -9.80
C PRO A 76 6.00 -8.19 -8.66
N LEU A 77 4.67 -8.26 -8.59
CA LEU A 77 3.97 -8.97 -7.52
C LEU A 77 4.39 -10.45 -7.41
N ASN A 78 4.51 -11.15 -8.53
CA ASN A 78 4.93 -12.56 -8.57
C ASN A 78 6.34 -12.77 -7.96
N GLU A 79 7.28 -11.87 -8.23
CA GLU A 79 8.62 -11.92 -7.64
C GLU A 79 8.57 -11.68 -6.12
N VAL A 80 7.77 -10.71 -5.68
CA VAL A 80 7.56 -10.44 -4.25
C VAL A 80 6.92 -11.63 -3.54
N LEU A 81 5.90 -12.25 -4.14
CA LEU A 81 5.28 -13.44 -3.58
C LEU A 81 6.29 -14.60 -3.50
N GLY A 82 7.03 -14.89 -4.55
CA GLY A 82 8.01 -15.98 -4.56
C GLY A 82 9.17 -15.80 -3.56
N SER A 83 9.65 -14.57 -3.38
CA SER A 83 10.84 -14.29 -2.55
C SER A 83 10.51 -13.99 -1.09
N ALA A 84 9.41 -13.29 -0.82
CA ALA A 84 9.12 -12.71 0.49
C ALA A 84 7.88 -13.29 1.17
N PHE A 85 6.93 -13.79 0.40
CA PHE A 85 5.66 -14.33 0.89
C PHE A 85 5.32 -15.66 0.19
N PRO A 86 6.24 -16.65 0.14
CA PRO A 86 6.07 -17.85 -0.68
C PRO A 86 4.83 -18.68 -0.32
N TRP A 87 4.38 -18.63 0.93
CA TRP A 87 3.12 -19.26 1.37
C TRP A 87 1.87 -18.62 0.77
N CYS A 88 1.97 -17.41 0.21
CA CYS A 88 0.91 -16.74 -0.53
C CYS A 88 1.01 -16.96 -2.05
N ALA A 89 2.08 -17.56 -2.57
CA ALA A 89 2.31 -17.69 -4.01
C ALA A 89 1.26 -18.55 -4.72
N GLY A 90 0.56 -19.44 -4.01
CA GLY A 90 -0.55 -20.23 -4.57
C GLY A 90 -1.80 -19.41 -4.94
N TRP A 91 -1.83 -18.12 -4.61
CA TRP A 91 -2.90 -17.18 -4.97
C TRP A 91 -2.52 -16.21 -6.10
N ALA A 92 -1.33 -16.36 -6.68
CA ALA A 92 -0.82 -15.51 -7.77
C ALA A 92 -1.48 -15.82 -9.12
#